data_AF-A0A454CY56-F1
#
_entry.id   AF-A0A454CY56-F1
#
_cell.length_a   1.000
_cell.length_b   1.000
_cell.length_c   1.000
_cell.angle_alpha   90.00
_cell.angle_beta   90.00
_cell.angle_gamma   90.00
#
_symmetry.space_group_name_H-M   'P 1'
#
loop_
_entity.id
_entity.type
_entity.pdbx_description
1 polymer ?
#
loop_
_entity_poly.entity_id
_entity_poly.type
_entity_poly.pdbx_seq_one_letter_code
_entity_poly.pdbx_strand_id
1 'polypeptide(L)' 'IEEFDLLLIANQIIQEHDDYIEGMRATSVEEKDGVLVFKGEYFLDEKGLPTTNTTAVFNMFKYLAHHLSKEFTLNK' A
#
# COMPACT_ATOMS: atom_id res chain seq x y z
N ILE A 1 -12.96 -4.76 8.93
CA ILE A 1 -11.63 -4.98 9.56
C ILE A 1 -11.13 -3.64 10.09
N GLU A 2 -10.42 -3.62 11.22
CA GLU A 2 -9.81 -2.38 11.72
C GLU A 2 -8.58 -1.98 10.88
N GLU A 3 -8.30 -0.69 10.78
CA GLU A 3 -7.17 -0.17 9.98
C GLU A 3 -5.84 -0.81 10.39
N PHE A 4 -5.59 -0.91 11.69
CA PHE A 4 -4.35 -1.48 12.23
C PHE A 4 -4.11 -2.93 11.76
N ASP A 5 -5.13 -3.78 11.85
CA ASP A 5 -5.03 -5.19 11.46
C ASP A 5 -4.81 -5.32 9.96
N LEU A 6 -5.52 -4.52 9.16
CA LEU A 6 -5.36 -4.52 7.71
C LEU A 6 -3.96 -4.04 7.29
N LEU A 7 -3.40 -3.03 7.97
CA LEU A 7 -2.04 -2.59 7.73
C LEU A 7 -1.00 -3.65 8.12
N LEU A 8 -1.26 -4.47 9.14
CA LEU A 8 -0.37 -5.58 9.50
C LEU A 8 -0.35 -6.63 8.37
N ILE A 9 -1.52 -7.02 7.88
CA ILE A 9 -1.65 -7.96 6.74
C ILE A 9 -0.97 -7.39 5.50
N ALA A 10 -1.29 -6.13 5.15
CA ALA A 10 -0.74 -5.48 3.97
C ALA A 10 0.80 -5.39 4.03
N ASN A 11 1.36 -5.05 5.18
CA ASN A 11 2.82 -4.96 5.32
C ASN A 11 3.51 -6.33 5.34
N GLN A 12 2.85 -7.39 5.80
CA GLN A 12 3.37 -8.74 5.62
C GLN A 12 3.49 -9.09 4.12
N ILE A 13 2.42 -8.82 3.36
CA ILE A 13 2.40 -9.06 1.91
C ILE A 13 3.47 -8.23 1.19
N ILE A 14 3.64 -6.95 1.55
CA ILE A 14 4.69 -6.08 0.99
C ILE A 14 6.08 -6.70 1.19
N GLN A 15 6.39 -7.19 2.39
CA GLN A 15 7.71 -7.73 2.72
C GLN A 15 8.01 -9.06 2.04
N GLU A 16 6.99 -9.85 1.71
CA GLU A 16 7.12 -11.15 1.04
C GLU A 16 7.12 -11.06 -0.49
N HIS A 17 6.78 -9.90 -1.06
CA HIS A 17 6.63 -9.74 -2.51
C HIS A 17 7.97 -9.51 -3.21
N ASP A 18 8.16 -10.13 -4.39
CA ASP A 18 9.43 -10.09 -5.15
C ASP A 18 9.90 -8.67 -5.50
N ASP A 19 8.95 -7.78 -5.80
CA ASP A 19 9.20 -6.35 -6.09
C ASP A 19 9.42 -5.46 -4.84
N TYR A 20 9.59 -6.05 -3.65
CA TYR A 20 9.88 -5.28 -2.43
C TYR A 20 11.19 -4.49 -2.56
N ILE A 21 11.18 -3.26 -2.04
CA ILE A 21 12.37 -2.42 -1.88
C ILE A 21 12.47 -1.94 -0.44
N GLU A 22 13.70 -1.76 0.04
CA GLU A 22 13.94 -1.32 1.42
C GLU A 22 13.17 -0.04 1.76
N GLY A 23 12.45 -0.08 2.88
CA GLY A 23 11.63 1.05 3.37
C GLY A 23 10.20 1.08 2.82
N MET A 24 9.83 0.20 1.88
CA MET A 24 8.48 0.13 1.36
C MET A 24 7.51 -0.34 2.46
N ARG A 25 6.55 0.51 2.82
CA ARG A 25 5.58 0.23 3.88
C ARG A 25 4.29 1.00 3.66
N ALA A 26 3.15 0.35 3.87
CA ALA A 26 1.86 1.03 4.01
C ALA A 26 1.71 1.56 5.45
N THR A 27 1.38 2.84 5.59
CA THR A 27 1.23 3.52 6.89
C THR A 27 -0.19 3.99 7.18
N SER A 28 -1.04 4.06 6.17
CA SER A 28 -2.48 4.28 6.31
C SER A 28 -3.25 3.63 5.18
N VAL A 29 -4.53 3.35 5.43
CA VAL A 29 -5.47 2.86 4.42
C VAL A 29 -6.83 3.49 4.63
N GLU A 30 -7.42 3.97 3.54
CA GLU A 30 -8.80 4.46 3.51
C GLU A 30 -9.60 3.64 2.51
N GLU A 31 -10.91 3.53 2.70
CA GLU A 31 -11.79 2.90 1.71
C GLU A 31 -12.60 3.97 0.96
N LYS A 32 -12.55 3.91 -0.37
CA LYS A 32 -13.26 4.81 -1.29
C LYS A 32 -14.03 3.98 -2.31
N ASP A 33 -15.35 4.14 -2.32
CA ASP A 33 -16.24 3.46 -3.27
C ASP A 33 -16.01 1.93 -3.33
N GLY A 34 -15.78 1.31 -2.18
CA GLY A 34 -15.51 -0.14 -2.07
C GLY A 34 -14.06 -0.56 -2.41
N VAL A 35 -13.15 0.39 -2.57
CA VAL A 35 -11.75 0.14 -2.90
C VAL A 35 -10.84 0.67 -1.79
N LEU A 36 -9.99 -0.20 -1.25
CA LEU A 36 -8.94 0.15 -0.30
C LEU A 36 -7.84 0.94 -1.01
N VAL A 37 -7.48 2.09 -0.46
CA VAL A 37 -6.44 2.99 -0.95
C VAL A 37 -5.34 3.07 0.09
N PHE A 38 -4.24 2.36 -0.17
CA PHE A 38 -3.05 2.34 0.68
C PHE A 38 -2.17 3.57 0.42
N LYS A 39 -1.58 4.10 1.48
CA LYS A 39 -0.63 5.22 1.45
C LYS A 39 0.60 4.88 2.27
N GLY A 40 1.73 5.48 1.92
CA GLY A 40 3.01 5.25 2.57
C GLY A 40 4.13 6.07 1.94
N GLU A 41 5.36 5.60 2.06
CA GLU A 41 6.53 6.22 1.42
C GLU A 41 6.47 6.03 -0.11
N TYR A 42 6.62 7.12 -0.87
CA TYR A 42 6.54 7.11 -2.33
C TYR A 42 7.90 7.23 -3.02
N PHE A 43 8.99 7.40 -2.27
CA PHE A 43 10.36 7.51 -2.78
C PHE A 43 10.50 8.61 -3.84
N LEU A 44 9.92 9.77 -3.56
CA LEU A 44 10.04 10.96 -4.41
C LEU A 44 11.44 11.56 -4.29
N ASP A 45 11.87 12.32 -5.30
CA ASP A 45 13.11 13.08 -5.21
C ASP A 45 12.95 14.34 -4.32
N GLU A 46 14.02 15.09 -4.14
CA GLU A 46 14.04 16.32 -3.32
C GLU A 46 13.07 17.41 -3.80
N LYS A 47 12.59 17.32 -5.04
CA LYS A 47 11.60 18.23 -5.64
C LYS A 47 10.18 17.68 -5.56
N GLY A 48 9.99 16.49 -4.97
CA GLY A 48 8.71 15.80 -4.89
C GLY A 48 8.30 15.13 -6.19
N LEU A 49 9.22 14.86 -7.12
CA LEU A 49 8.92 14.20 -8.39
C LEU A 49 9.05 12.68 -8.27
N PRO A 50 8.22 11.91 -9.01
CA PRO A 50 8.33 10.46 -9.05
C PRO A 50 9.70 9.98 -9.54
N THR A 51 10.20 8.93 -8.90
CA THR A 51 11.40 8.19 -9.31
C THR A 51 11.03 6.80 -9.83
N THR A 52 12.03 6.01 -10.23
CA THR A 52 11.82 4.59 -10.54
C THR A 52 11.22 3.82 -9.37
N ASN A 53 11.66 4.12 -8.14
CA ASN A 53 11.16 3.48 -6.92
C ASN A 53 9.69 3.86 -6.64
N THR A 54 9.28 5.08 -7.00
CA THR A 54 7.88 5.50 -6.93
C THR A 54 6.98 4.56 -7.73
N THR A 55 7.41 4.14 -8.92
CA THR A 55 6.64 3.20 -9.75
C THR A 55 6.47 1.84 -9.07
N ALA A 56 7.52 1.33 -8.41
CA ALA A 56 7.46 0.08 -7.67
C ALA A 56 6.44 0.15 -6.52
N VAL A 57 6.44 1.22 -5.74
CA VAL A 57 5.44 1.42 -4.67
C VAL A 57 4.03 1.55 -5.22
N PHE A 58 3.84 2.31 -6.30
CA PHE A 58 2.51 2.44 -6.91
C PHE A 58 1.97 1.08 -7.36
N ASN A 59 2.81 0.24 -7.95
CA ASN A 59 2.44 -1.12 -8.34
C ASN A 59 2.10 -1.97 -7.10
N MET A 60 2.89 -1.88 -6.03
CA MET A 60 2.61 -2.59 -4.79
C MET A 60 1.28 -2.18 -4.15
N PHE A 61 1.03 -0.88 -3.99
CA PHE A 61 -0.21 -0.39 -3.41
C PHE A 61 -1.42 -0.71 -4.29
N LYS A 62 -1.26 -0.69 -5.61
CA LYS A 62 -2.28 -1.17 -6.55
C LYS A 62 -2.54 -2.67 -6.40
N TYR A 63 -1.48 -3.48 -6.22
CA TYR A 63 -1.60 -4.91 -5.97
C TYR A 63 -2.39 -5.19 -4.68
N LEU A 64 -2.04 -4.52 -3.58
CA LEU A 64 -2.76 -4.62 -2.31
C LEU A 64 -4.22 -4.21 -2.44
N ALA A 65 -4.49 -3.06 -3.06
CA ALA A 65 -5.85 -2.58 -3.30
C ALA A 65 -6.67 -3.61 -4.09
N HIS A 66 -6.10 -4.18 -5.16
CA HIS A 66 -6.80 -5.14 -6.00
C HIS A 66 -7.13 -6.47 -5.29
N HIS A 67 -6.23 -6.95 -4.43
CA HIS A 67 -6.41 -8.22 -3.73
C HIS A 67 -7.27 -8.04 -2.48
N LEU A 68 -6.86 -7.13 -1.60
CA LEU A 68 -7.47 -6.98 -0.28
C LEU A 68 -8.87 -6.36 -0.33
N SER A 69 -9.21 -5.52 -1.33
CA SER A 69 -10.57 -4.95 -1.44
C SER A 69 -11.63 -5.99 -1.79
N LYS A 70 -11.23 -7.18 -2.26
CA LYS A 70 -12.16 -8.30 -2.51
C LYS A 70 -12.44 -9.09 -1.24
N GLU A 71 -11.54 -9.00 -0.26
CA GLU A 71 -11.53 -9.83 0.94
C GLU A 71 -12.00 -9.06 2.18
N PHE A 72 -11.74 -7.74 2.21
CA PHE A 72 -11.95 -6.92 3.38
C PHE A 72 -12.64 -5.60 3.04
N THR A 73 -13.49 -5.18 3.97
CA THR A 73 -14.07 -3.83 4.06
C THR A 73 -13.58 -3.20 5.35
N LEU A 74 -13.16 -1.94 5.30
CA LEU A 74 -12.66 -1.17 6.43
C LEU A 74 -13.82 -0.77 7.34
N ASN A 75 -13.69 -1.05 8.64
CA ASN A 75 -14.63 -0.58 9.64
C ASN A 75 -14.41 0.92 9.89
N LYS A 76 -15.48 1.66 10.18
CA LYS A 76 -15.42 3.09 10.52
C LYS A 76 -15.29 3.31 12.00
#